data_AF-A0A7X8XW19-F1
#
_entry.id   AF-A0A7X8XW19-F1
#
_cell.length_a   1.000
_cell.length_b   1.000
_cell.length_c   1.000
_cell.angle_alpha   90.00
_cell.angle_beta   90.00
_cell.angle_gamma   90.00
#
_symmetry.space_group_name_H-M   'P 1'
#
loop_
_entity.id
_entity.type
_entity.pdbx_description
1 polymer ?
#
loop_
_entity_poly.entity_id
_entity_poly.type
_entity_poly.pdbx_seq_one_letter_code
_entity_poly.pdbx_strand_id
1 'polypeptide(L)'
;MGHFSGYPLTRWKGKRLMILEEDFSYTDDDGKIWLAPSNTELKTELNGATIPRTLWSLIGSPYVGLYRRASVVHDFFVGEGNNPDVSFLDRRKADKMFFEACKTDGCSWRFAAILYLGVSVGSWASKFSFMNNIDYEDDTLSVEEEKYIVNKFFSLRDKADLIINDNENFEDLERLVDTEINRD
;
A
#
# COMPACT_ATOMS: atom_id res chain seq x y z
N MET A 1 20.70 1.60 -4.75
CA MET A 1 20.07 1.24 -3.47
C MET A 1 19.24 2.42 -3.04
N GLY A 2 17.92 2.22 -2.99
CA GLY A 2 16.97 3.23 -2.60
C GLY A 2 17.25 3.77 -1.20
N HIS A 3 16.72 4.96 -0.92
CA HIS A 3 16.88 5.60 0.38
C HIS A 3 15.74 6.57 0.69
N PHE A 4 15.47 6.75 1.98
CA PHE A 4 14.53 7.74 2.47
C PHE A 4 15.23 9.07 2.77
N SER A 5 14.49 10.18 2.69
CA SER A 5 14.99 11.51 3.09
C SER A 5 15.26 11.64 4.60
N GLY A 6 14.83 10.68 5.41
CA GLY A 6 15.02 10.66 6.86
C GLY A 6 13.94 9.86 7.58
N TYR A 7 13.41 10.42 8.66
CA TYR A 7 12.24 9.91 9.36
C TYR A 7 11.10 10.92 9.20
N PRO A 8 9.86 10.47 8.92
CA PRO A 8 8.75 11.39 8.72
C PRO A 8 8.36 12.07 10.04
N LEU A 9 8.19 13.39 10.02
CA LEU A 9 7.54 14.13 11.10
C LEU A 9 6.02 14.17 10.86
N THR A 10 5.26 13.61 11.80
CA THR A 10 3.81 13.54 11.71
C THR A 10 3.12 14.01 12.99
N ARG A 11 1.86 14.45 12.84
CA ARG A 11 0.97 14.77 13.96
C ARG A 11 -0.33 13.99 13.83
N TRP A 12 -0.79 13.40 14.94
CA TRP A 12 -2.07 12.70 14.98
C TRP A 12 -3.26 13.65 14.74
N LYS A 13 -4.21 13.17 13.93
CA LYS A 13 -5.52 13.77 13.69
C LYS A 13 -6.60 12.73 14.00
N GLY A 14 -7.17 12.78 15.20
CA GLY A 14 -8.14 11.77 15.64
C GLY A 14 -7.48 10.43 15.97
N LYS A 15 -8.18 9.31 15.68
CA LYS A 15 -7.77 7.98 16.17
C LYS A 15 -6.75 7.25 15.29
N ARG A 16 -6.81 7.45 13.96
CA ARG A 16 -6.00 6.70 12.97
C ARG A 16 -5.28 7.59 11.97
N LEU A 17 -5.80 8.79 11.71
CA LEU A 17 -5.20 9.67 10.71
C LEU A 17 -3.97 10.38 11.28
N MET A 18 -2.96 10.55 10.44
CA MET A 18 -1.81 11.40 10.70
C MET A 18 -1.70 12.47 9.63
N ILE A 19 -1.30 13.67 10.03
CA ILE A 19 -0.92 14.74 9.12
C ILE A 19 0.60 14.71 8.99
N LEU A 20 1.10 14.72 7.76
CA LEU A 20 2.52 14.91 7.48
C LEU A 20 2.89 16.38 7.70
N GLU A 21 3.88 16.66 8.55
CA GLU A 21 4.27 18.02 8.95
C GLU A 21 5.48 18.54 8.12
N GLU A 22 6.28 17.65 7.55
CA GLU A 22 7.40 17.99 6.66
C GLU A 22 7.43 17.09 5.41
N ASP A 23 7.93 17.62 4.29
CA ASP A 23 8.10 16.85 3.07
C ASP A 23 8.90 15.58 3.34
N PHE A 24 8.35 14.45 2.90
CA PHE A 24 8.97 13.14 3.10
C PHE A 24 9.07 12.40 1.77
N SER A 25 10.20 11.75 1.51
CA SER A 25 10.40 11.06 0.24
C SER A 25 11.17 9.76 0.35
N TYR A 26 10.91 8.90 -0.64
CA TYR A 26 11.71 7.73 -0.96
C TYR A 26 12.30 7.91 -2.36
N THR A 27 13.60 7.72 -2.52
CA THR A 27 14.25 7.63 -3.83
C THR A 27 14.46 6.16 -4.15
N ASP A 28 13.89 5.68 -5.25
CA ASP A 28 14.04 4.27 -5.67
C ASP A 28 15.39 3.99 -6.33
N ASP A 29 15.60 2.73 -6.70
CA ASP A 29 16.86 2.26 -7.30
C ASP A 29 17.15 2.86 -8.68
N ASP A 30 16.11 3.30 -9.38
CA ASP A 30 16.20 3.99 -10.67
C ASP A 30 16.43 5.51 -10.52
N GLY A 31 16.45 6.01 -9.28
CA GLY A 31 16.67 7.42 -8.95
C GLY A 31 15.42 8.29 -9.04
N LYS A 32 14.23 7.69 -9.20
CA LYS A 32 12.98 8.45 -9.15
C LYS A 32 12.66 8.79 -7.69
N ILE A 33 12.28 10.05 -7.48
CA ILE A 33 11.90 10.59 -6.18
C ILE A 33 10.39 10.50 -6.02
N TRP A 34 9.95 9.74 -5.02
CA TRP A 34 8.57 9.62 -4.58
C TRP A 34 8.36 10.58 -3.41
N LEU A 35 7.96 11.81 -3.73
CA LEU A 35 7.74 12.89 -2.76
C LEU A 35 6.30 12.91 -2.26
N ALA A 36 6.11 12.72 -0.95
CA ALA A 36 4.89 13.06 -0.23
C ALA A 36 5.05 14.47 0.38
N PRO A 37 4.34 15.50 -0.13
CA PRO A 37 4.47 16.86 0.37
C PRO A 37 3.72 17.06 1.69
N SER A 38 4.24 17.90 2.58
CA SER A 38 3.51 18.35 3.78
C SER A 38 2.73 19.65 3.60
N ASN A 39 2.83 20.26 2.42
CA ASN A 39 2.45 21.66 2.24
C ASN A 39 1.03 21.99 2.75
N THR A 40 0.88 23.23 3.22
CA THR A 40 -0.29 23.72 3.95
C THR A 40 -1.62 23.61 3.20
N GLU A 41 -1.57 23.47 1.88
CA GLU A 41 -2.74 23.34 1.00
C GLU A 41 -3.22 21.89 0.92
N LEU A 42 -2.32 20.92 0.71
CA LEU A 42 -2.68 19.50 0.58
C LEU A 42 -2.99 18.85 1.93
N LYS A 43 -2.27 19.26 3.00
CA LYS A 43 -2.32 18.63 4.34
C LYS A 43 -2.39 17.11 4.21
N THR A 44 -1.35 16.49 3.67
CA THR A 44 -1.31 15.04 3.41
C THR A 44 -1.76 14.25 4.63
N GLU A 45 -2.93 13.63 4.51
CA GLU A 45 -3.54 12.82 5.57
C GLU A 45 -3.25 11.35 5.27
N LEU A 46 -2.57 10.71 6.21
CA LEU A 46 -2.11 9.33 6.11
C LEU A 46 -3.02 8.46 6.96
N ASN A 47 -3.28 7.22 6.53
CA ASN A 47 -4.07 6.23 7.28
C ASN A 47 -3.31 4.91 7.56
N GLY A 48 -2.08 4.80 7.06
CA GLY A 48 -1.06 3.80 7.37
C GLY A 48 -1.17 2.52 6.56
N ALA A 49 -1.31 2.69 5.25
CA ALA A 49 -1.60 1.71 4.20
C ALA A 49 -3.04 1.16 4.23
N THR A 50 -3.69 1.20 3.07
CA THR A 50 -5.02 0.60 2.81
C THR A 50 -4.91 -0.92 2.71
N ILE A 51 -4.62 -1.53 3.85
CA ILE A 51 -4.71 -2.97 4.05
C ILE A 51 -6.03 -3.24 4.80
N PRO A 52 -6.92 -4.11 4.29
CA PRO A 52 -8.12 -4.53 5.02
C PRO A 52 -7.80 -4.93 6.47
N ARG A 53 -8.58 -4.45 7.44
CA ARG A 53 -8.33 -4.64 8.89
C ARG A 53 -8.11 -6.10 9.27
N THR A 54 -8.83 -7.01 8.64
CA THR A 54 -8.71 -8.46 8.80
C THR A 54 -7.31 -9.00 8.48
N LEU A 55 -6.59 -8.37 7.56
CA LEU A 55 -5.23 -8.74 7.19
C LEU A 55 -4.17 -8.20 8.16
N TRP A 56 -4.52 -7.28 9.06
CA TRP A 56 -3.56 -6.72 10.05
C TRP A 56 -3.05 -7.77 11.04
N SER A 57 -3.84 -8.82 11.31
CA SER A 57 -3.37 -9.95 12.13
C SER A 57 -2.25 -10.75 11.46
N LEU A 58 -2.15 -10.71 10.13
CA LEU A 58 -1.11 -11.39 9.35
C LEU A 58 0.08 -10.48 9.03
N ILE A 59 -0.20 -9.20 8.76
CA ILE A 59 0.76 -8.26 8.16
C ILE A 59 1.30 -7.23 9.18
N GLY A 60 0.60 -7.07 10.31
CA GLY A 60 0.85 -6.04 11.31
C GLY A 60 -0.15 -4.89 11.19
N SER A 61 -0.39 -4.18 12.29
CA SER A 61 -1.22 -2.97 12.31
C SER A 61 -0.52 -1.81 11.62
N PRO A 62 -1.26 -0.83 11.05
CA PRO A 62 -0.70 0.39 10.49
C PRO A 62 0.39 1.03 11.34
N TYR A 63 1.39 1.62 10.67
CA TYR A 63 2.47 2.40 11.28
C TYR A 63 3.42 1.67 12.24
N VAL A 64 3.49 0.35 12.19
CA VAL A 64 4.42 -0.43 13.01
C VAL A 64 5.54 -1.06 12.20
N GLY A 65 6.62 -1.42 12.89
CA GLY A 65 7.72 -2.18 12.30
C GLY A 65 8.49 -1.44 11.22
N LEU A 66 9.13 -2.22 10.35
CA LEU A 66 10.10 -1.74 9.36
C LEU A 66 9.45 -1.07 8.14
N TYR A 67 8.17 -1.28 7.87
CA TYR A 67 7.50 -0.70 6.69
C TYR A 67 6.89 0.68 6.92
N ARG A 68 6.98 1.24 8.14
CA ARG A 68 6.32 2.50 8.52
C ARG A 68 6.71 3.68 7.63
N ARG A 69 7.97 3.80 7.21
CA ARG A 69 8.36 4.88 6.30
C ARG A 69 7.80 4.67 4.90
N ALA A 70 7.84 3.44 4.41
CA ALA A 70 7.25 3.08 3.13
C ALA A 70 5.76 3.41 3.08
N SER A 71 5.00 3.19 4.17
CA SER A 71 3.56 3.46 4.19
C SER A 71 3.22 4.93 4.04
N VAL A 72 4.06 5.85 4.52
CA VAL A 72 3.85 7.31 4.38
C VAL A 72 3.85 7.71 2.91
N VAL A 73 4.83 7.22 2.16
CA VAL A 73 4.94 7.54 0.72
C VAL A 73 3.86 6.82 -0.06
N HIS A 74 3.59 5.56 0.27
CA HIS A 74 2.54 4.76 -0.39
C HIS A 74 1.16 5.42 -0.29
N ASP A 75 0.71 5.78 0.93
CA ASP A 75 -0.58 6.42 1.18
C ASP A 75 -0.82 7.62 0.25
N PHE A 76 0.16 8.51 0.14
CA PHE A 76 0.04 9.70 -0.72
C PHE A 76 -0.12 9.32 -2.21
N PHE A 77 0.67 8.37 -2.70
CA PHE A 77 0.71 8.00 -4.12
C PHE A 77 -0.40 7.04 -4.55
N VAL A 78 -1.05 6.33 -3.61
CA VAL A 78 -2.30 5.64 -3.91
C VAL A 78 -3.52 6.55 -3.80
N GLY A 79 -3.35 7.80 -3.38
CA GLY A 79 -4.45 8.77 -3.27
C GLY A 79 -5.26 8.64 -1.98
N GLU A 80 -4.65 8.10 -0.92
CA GLU A 80 -5.18 8.27 0.43
C GLU A 80 -4.96 9.71 0.89
N GLY A 81 -5.88 10.22 1.71
CA GLY A 81 -5.91 11.64 2.09
C GLY A 81 -6.49 12.53 0.99
N ASN A 82 -6.20 13.84 1.04
CA ASN A 82 -6.77 14.82 0.11
C ASN A 82 -6.14 14.79 -1.30
N ASN A 83 -5.66 13.63 -1.78
CA ASN A 83 -5.12 13.45 -3.13
C ASN A 83 -6.02 12.51 -3.98
N PRO A 84 -7.23 12.94 -4.38
CA PRO A 84 -8.27 12.04 -4.91
C PRO A 84 -8.04 11.59 -6.36
N ASP A 85 -7.15 12.23 -7.12
CA ASP A 85 -7.07 12.06 -8.58
C ASP A 85 -5.92 11.12 -9.00
N VAL A 86 -5.93 9.90 -8.44
CA VAL A 86 -4.89 8.88 -8.67
C VAL A 86 -5.44 7.74 -9.52
N SER A 87 -4.83 7.50 -10.68
CA SER A 87 -5.23 6.42 -11.58
C SER A 87 -4.89 5.04 -11.00
N PHE A 88 -5.60 4.00 -11.45
CA PHE A 88 -5.27 2.62 -11.07
C PHE A 88 -3.82 2.24 -11.41
N LEU A 89 -3.29 2.72 -12.55
CA LEU A 89 -1.90 2.48 -12.93
C LEU A 89 -0.92 3.14 -11.95
N ASP A 90 -1.23 4.34 -11.45
CA ASP A 90 -0.38 5.03 -10.49
C ASP A 90 -0.40 4.34 -9.12
N ARG A 91 -1.57 3.84 -8.70
CA ARG A 91 -1.67 2.98 -7.51
C ARG A 91 -0.78 1.75 -7.63
N ARG A 92 -0.80 1.06 -8.78
CA ARG A 92 0.06 -0.13 -9.03
C ARG A 92 1.55 0.20 -8.99
N LYS A 93 1.96 1.35 -9.55
CA LYS A 93 3.36 1.81 -9.44
C LYS A 93 3.74 2.10 -8.00
N ALA A 94 2.82 2.66 -7.21
CA ALA A 94 3.04 2.91 -5.78
C ALA A 94 3.16 1.59 -4.99
N ASP A 95 2.36 0.57 -5.32
CA ASP A 95 2.45 -0.77 -4.71
C ASP A 95 3.83 -1.39 -4.94
N LYS A 96 4.37 -1.28 -6.16
CA LYS A 96 5.74 -1.71 -6.47
C LYS A 96 6.78 -0.94 -5.66
N MET A 97 6.69 0.39 -5.66
CA MET A 97 7.60 1.23 -4.86
C MET A 97 7.55 0.85 -3.38
N PHE A 98 6.36 0.55 -2.84
CA PHE A 98 6.19 0.14 -1.45
C PHE A 98 6.97 -1.14 -1.12
N PHE A 99 7.00 -2.12 -2.04
CA PHE A 99 7.82 -3.32 -1.89
C PHE A 99 9.31 -2.97 -1.75
N GLU A 100 9.84 -2.14 -2.66
CA GLU A 100 11.25 -1.74 -2.69
C GLU A 100 11.62 -0.90 -1.44
N ALA A 101 10.73 0.01 -1.05
CA ALA A 101 10.89 0.86 0.13
C ALA A 101 10.88 0.02 1.42
N CYS A 102 10.05 -1.02 1.51
CA CYS A 102 10.08 -1.98 2.61
C CYS A 102 11.43 -2.72 2.66
N LYS A 103 11.93 -3.17 1.51
CA LYS A 103 13.24 -3.85 1.41
C LYS A 103 14.38 -2.94 1.85
N THR A 104 14.34 -1.67 1.48
CA THR A 104 15.30 -0.65 1.91
C THR A 104 15.36 -0.50 3.45
N ASP A 105 14.22 -0.62 4.12
CA ASP A 105 14.13 -0.55 5.59
C ASP A 105 14.42 -1.88 6.30
N GLY A 106 14.86 -2.90 5.57
CA GLY A 106 15.28 -4.16 6.13
C GLY A 106 14.17 -5.19 6.31
N CYS A 107 12.99 -4.99 5.70
CA CYS A 107 12.01 -6.07 5.60
C CYS A 107 12.62 -7.28 4.90
N SER A 108 12.34 -8.48 5.42
CA SER A 108 12.67 -9.71 4.70
C SER A 108 11.93 -9.76 3.37
N TRP A 109 12.46 -10.51 2.40
CA TRP A 109 11.79 -10.73 1.11
C TRP A 109 10.32 -11.15 1.31
N ARG A 110 10.12 -12.23 2.08
CA ARG A 110 8.80 -12.79 2.37
C ARG A 110 7.84 -11.77 2.98
N PHE A 111 8.32 -10.95 3.92
CA PHE A 111 7.47 -9.95 4.57
C PHE A 111 7.09 -8.81 3.61
N ALA A 112 8.05 -8.29 2.84
CA ALA A 112 7.80 -7.28 1.81
C ALA A 112 6.86 -7.80 0.70
N ALA A 113 7.01 -9.07 0.29
CA ALA A 113 6.16 -9.69 -0.71
C ALA A 113 4.71 -9.82 -0.24
N ILE A 114 4.48 -10.26 1.01
CA ILE A 114 3.13 -10.33 1.59
C ILE A 114 2.50 -8.93 1.71
N LEU A 115 3.29 -7.94 2.13
CA LEU A 115 2.88 -6.53 2.16
C LEU A 115 2.46 -6.03 0.77
N TYR A 116 3.26 -6.33 -0.26
CA TYR A 116 2.97 -6.03 -1.66
C TYR A 116 1.65 -6.65 -2.12
N LEU A 117 1.39 -7.93 -1.81
CA LEU A 117 0.09 -8.55 -2.12
C LEU A 117 -1.07 -7.80 -1.45
N GLY A 118 -0.90 -7.38 -0.19
CA GLY A 118 -1.92 -6.66 0.58
C GLY A 118 -2.29 -5.32 -0.06
N VAL A 119 -1.31 -4.47 -0.36
CA VAL A 119 -1.56 -3.17 -0.98
C VAL A 119 -2.08 -3.30 -2.42
N SER A 120 -1.62 -4.32 -3.15
CA SER A 120 -2.12 -4.63 -4.50
C SER A 120 -3.62 -4.97 -4.50
N VAL A 121 -4.06 -5.78 -3.52
CA VAL A 121 -5.48 -6.08 -3.33
C VAL A 121 -6.26 -4.83 -2.91
N GLY A 122 -5.66 -3.93 -2.11
CA GLY A 122 -6.24 -2.61 -1.80
C GLY A 122 -6.48 -1.76 -3.06
N SER A 123 -5.50 -1.69 -3.95
CA SER A 123 -5.60 -1.00 -5.24
C SER A 123 -6.70 -1.59 -6.14
N TRP A 124 -6.81 -2.92 -6.18
CA TRP A 124 -7.91 -3.61 -6.88
C TRP A 124 -9.28 -3.32 -6.26
N ALA A 125 -9.40 -3.38 -4.93
CA ALA A 125 -10.64 -3.13 -4.22
C ALA A 125 -11.13 -1.69 -4.46
N SER A 126 -10.23 -0.70 -4.46
CA SER A 126 -10.55 0.69 -4.79
C SER A 126 -11.14 0.83 -6.21
N LYS A 127 -10.55 0.14 -7.21
CA LYS A 127 -11.09 0.10 -8.58
C LYS A 127 -12.47 -0.57 -8.64
N PHE A 128 -12.65 -1.69 -7.94
CA PHE A 128 -13.91 -2.42 -7.88
C PHE A 128 -15.02 -1.54 -7.27
N SER A 129 -14.76 -0.86 -6.16
CA SER A 129 -15.74 0.01 -5.51
C SER A 129 -16.16 1.20 -6.37
N PHE A 130 -15.19 1.83 -7.06
CA PHE A 130 -15.48 2.90 -8.02
C PHE A 130 -16.39 2.43 -9.16
N MET A 131 -16.12 1.24 -9.74
CA MET A 131 -16.94 0.69 -10.83
C MET A 131 -18.37 0.34 -10.42
N ASN A 132 -18.60 0.05 -9.13
CA ASN A 132 -19.90 -0.36 -8.61
C ASN A 132 -20.70 0.78 -7.95
N ASN A 133 -20.23 2.04 -8.01
CA ASN A 133 -20.84 3.21 -7.34
C ASN A 133 -21.14 2.96 -5.85
N ILE A 134 -20.22 2.30 -5.15
CA ILE A 134 -20.37 2.01 -3.73
C ILE A 134 -19.92 3.25 -2.96
N ASP A 135 -20.89 4.00 -2.40
CA ASP A 135 -20.61 5.15 -1.53
C ASP A 135 -20.05 4.65 -0.19
N TYR A 136 -18.79 4.96 0.08
CA TYR A 136 -18.15 4.78 1.38
C TYR A 136 -18.63 5.87 2.37
N GLU A 137 -19.91 5.84 2.76
CA GLU A 137 -20.29 6.52 4.00
C GLU A 137 -19.76 5.69 5.16
N ASP A 138 -18.74 6.22 5.85
CA ASP A 138 -18.16 5.70 7.11
C ASP A 138 -17.16 4.54 7.03
N ASP A 139 -16.34 4.43 5.98
CA ASP A 139 -15.14 3.55 5.95
C ASP A 139 -15.45 2.07 6.30
N THR A 140 -16.71 1.66 6.14
CA THR A 140 -17.25 0.36 6.56
C THR A 140 -17.75 -0.40 5.34
N LEU A 141 -16.92 -1.34 4.89
CA LEU A 141 -17.32 -2.37 3.94
C LEU A 141 -18.46 -3.21 4.54
N SER A 142 -19.39 -3.67 3.70
CA SER A 142 -20.28 -4.76 4.09
C SER A 142 -19.47 -6.01 4.43
N VAL A 143 -20.05 -6.89 5.24
CA VAL A 143 -19.41 -8.16 5.62
C VAL A 143 -19.10 -9.01 4.39
N GLU A 144 -19.94 -8.94 3.37
CA GLU A 144 -19.80 -9.64 2.10
C GLU A 144 -18.63 -9.11 1.27
N GLU A 145 -18.50 -7.78 1.14
CA GLU A 145 -17.37 -7.14 0.45
C GLU A 145 -16.05 -7.40 1.18
N GLU A 146 -16.05 -7.29 2.51
CA GLU A 146 -14.86 -7.60 3.31
C GLU A 146 -14.43 -9.06 3.11
N LYS A 147 -15.37 -10.02 3.14
CA LYS A 147 -15.07 -11.42 2.83
C LYS A 147 -14.53 -11.61 1.42
N TYR A 148 -15.07 -10.90 0.43
CA TYR A 148 -14.62 -11.01 -0.96
C TYR A 148 -13.16 -10.54 -1.12
N ILE A 149 -12.84 -9.38 -0.53
CA ILE A 149 -11.48 -8.83 -0.53
C ILE A 149 -10.50 -9.74 0.21
N VAL A 150 -10.91 -10.28 1.36
CA VAL A 150 -10.09 -11.23 2.13
C VAL A 150 -9.83 -12.52 1.33
N ASN A 151 -10.85 -13.08 0.70
CA ASN A 151 -10.71 -14.28 -0.13
C ASN A 151 -9.80 -14.02 -1.34
N LYS A 152 -9.88 -12.83 -1.96
CA LYS A 152 -8.98 -12.42 -3.03
C LYS A 152 -7.53 -12.42 -2.56
N PHE A 153 -7.26 -11.86 -1.38
CA PHE A 153 -5.91 -11.86 -0.79
C PHE A 153 -5.39 -13.27 -0.53
N PHE A 154 -6.16 -14.14 0.12
CA PHE A 154 -5.70 -15.50 0.41
C PHE A 154 -5.49 -16.32 -0.87
N SER A 155 -6.40 -16.22 -1.84
CA SER A 155 -6.24 -16.87 -3.15
C SER A 155 -4.98 -16.41 -3.88
N LEU A 156 -4.69 -15.10 -3.85
CA LEU A 156 -3.48 -14.55 -4.45
C LEU A 156 -2.21 -15.02 -3.72
N ARG A 157 -2.25 -15.04 -2.38
CA ARG A 157 -1.15 -15.54 -1.55
C ARG A 157 -0.85 -17.01 -1.85
N ASP A 158 -1.87 -17.86 -1.93
CA ASP A 158 -1.70 -19.29 -2.19
C ASP A 158 -1.06 -19.53 -3.57
N LYS A 159 -1.45 -18.76 -4.59
CA LYS A 159 -0.83 -18.81 -5.92
C LYS A 159 0.62 -18.30 -5.91
N ALA A 160 0.94 -17.36 -5.04
CA ALA A 160 2.27 -16.77 -4.92
C ALA A 160 3.22 -17.57 -4.01
N ASP A 161 2.75 -18.64 -3.35
CA ASP A 161 3.50 -19.31 -2.27
C ASP A 161 4.90 -19.78 -2.69
N LEU A 162 5.02 -20.43 -3.86
CA LEU A 162 6.32 -20.85 -4.41
C LEU A 162 7.25 -19.67 -4.72
N ILE A 163 6.70 -18.55 -5.21
CA ILE A 163 7.49 -17.36 -5.52
C ILE A 163 8.00 -16.72 -4.22
N ILE A 164 7.15 -16.68 -3.19
CA ILE A 164 7.43 -16.08 -1.90
C ILE A 164 8.43 -16.90 -1.09
N ASN A 165 8.32 -18.22 -1.11
CA ASN A 165 9.11 -19.10 -0.24
C ASN A 165 10.37 -19.67 -0.91
N ASP A 166 10.39 -19.82 -2.23
CA ASP A 166 11.47 -20.55 -2.93
C ASP A 166 12.22 -19.73 -3.98
N ASN A 167 11.51 -19.00 -4.85
CA ASN A 167 12.16 -18.34 -6.00
C ASN A 167 12.70 -16.93 -5.70
N GLU A 168 12.08 -16.21 -4.76
CA GLU A 168 12.36 -14.82 -4.42
C GLU A 168 12.48 -13.86 -5.63
N ASN A 169 11.62 -14.04 -6.64
CA ASN A 169 11.66 -13.25 -7.88
C ASN A 169 10.50 -12.24 -7.91
N PHE A 170 10.84 -10.94 -7.90
CA PHE A 170 9.83 -9.87 -7.91
C PHE A 170 9.11 -9.71 -9.25
N GLU A 171 9.78 -9.93 -10.37
CA GLU A 171 9.14 -9.83 -11.68
C GLU A 171 8.07 -10.91 -11.87
N ASP A 172 8.33 -12.13 -11.38
CA ASP A 172 7.34 -13.21 -11.40
C ASP A 172 6.18 -12.92 -10.44
N LEU A 173 6.46 -12.35 -9.27
CA LEU A 173 5.43 -11.92 -8.32
C LEU A 173 4.57 -10.82 -8.92
N GLU A 174 5.19 -9.79 -9.51
CA GLU A 174 4.51 -8.67 -10.18
C GLU A 174 3.62 -9.17 -11.32
N ARG A 175 4.14 -10.04 -12.18
CA ARG A 175 3.38 -10.64 -13.29
C ARG A 175 2.19 -11.45 -12.81
N LEU A 176 2.36 -12.25 -11.74
CA LEU A 176 1.26 -13.00 -11.14
C LEU A 176 0.18 -12.06 -10.60
N VAL A 177 0.57 -11.06 -9.81
CA VAL A 177 -0.35 -10.10 -9.21
C VAL A 177 -1.14 -9.34 -10.27
N ASP A 178 -0.47 -8.81 -11.28
CA ASP A 178 -1.14 -8.07 -12.37
C ASP A 178 -2.08 -8.98 -13.17
N THR A 179 -1.71 -10.25 -13.36
CA THR A 179 -2.60 -11.22 -14.02
C THR A 179 -3.86 -11.47 -13.20
N GLU A 180 -3.73 -11.63 -11.88
CA GLU A 180 -4.85 -11.95 -11.00
C GLU A 180 -5.76 -10.75 -10.73
N ILE A 181 -5.20 -9.55 -10.68
CA ILE A 181 -5.96 -8.31 -10.41
C ILE A 181 -6.71 -7.81 -11.66
N ASN A 182 -6.20 -8.06 -12.87
CA ASN A 182 -6.84 -7.64 -14.12
C ASN A 182 -7.89 -8.63 -14.67
N ARG A 183 -8.08 -9.79 -14.02
CA ARG A 183 -9.01 -10.84 -14.47
C ARG A 183 -10.48 -10.58 -14.13
N ASP A 184 -10.75 -9.63 -13.24
CA ASP A 184 -12.08 -9.21 -12.79
C ASP A 184 -12.39 -7.78 -13.26
#